data_AF-A0AAW6SCV2-F1
#
_entry.id   AF-A0AAW6SCV2-F1
#
_cell.length_a   1.000
_cell.length_b   1.000
_cell.length_c   1.000
_cell.angle_alpha   90.00
_cell.angle_beta   90.00
_cell.angle_gamma   90.00
#
_symmetry.space_group_name_H-M   'P 1'
#
loop_
_entity.id
_entity.type
_entity.pdbx_description
1 polymer ?
#
loop_
_entity_poly.entity_id
_entity_poly.type
_entity_poly.pdbx_seq_one_letter_code
_entity_poly.pdbx_strand_id
1 'polypeptide(L)'
;MMQTDVKFVVVGHHTRRDKATRLADQLGAHLLIDEGNHGANWNHRRALEWAVEQSCRVVVAEDDALPVTGFADKVSGWLVRFPDALCSFYLGTGRPPQYQMQIAERLIVA
;
A
#
# COMPACT_ATOMS: atom_id res chain seq x y z
N MET A 1 1.08 -22.62 -9.51
CA MET A 1 1.69 -21.30 -9.22
C MET A 1 1.57 -21.09 -7.73
N MET A 2 2.66 -20.94 -6.98
CA MET A 2 2.55 -20.68 -5.55
C MET A 2 1.98 -19.27 -5.37
N GLN A 3 0.73 -19.17 -4.90
CA GLN A 3 0.16 -17.90 -4.48
C GLN A 3 1.03 -17.41 -3.31
N THR A 4 1.81 -16.36 -3.53
CA THR A 4 2.59 -15.75 -2.45
C THR A 4 1.56 -15.24 -1.46
N ASP A 5 1.65 -15.70 -0.22
CA ASP A 5 0.84 -15.15 0.85
C ASP A 5 1.24 -13.67 1.01
N VAL A 6 0.29 -12.76 0.84
CA VAL A 6 0.50 -11.32 0.93
C VAL A 6 -0.57 -10.78 1.85
N LYS A 7 -0.15 -10.05 2.88
CA LYS A 7 -1.06 -9.36 3.77
C LYS A 7 -1.14 -7.89 3.44
N PHE A 8 -2.30 -7.31 3.65
CA PHE A 8 -2.54 -5.89 3.49
C PHE A 8 -2.75 -5.24 4.86
N VAL A 9 -2.29 -4.01 5.00
CA VAL A 9 -2.62 -3.14 6.13
C VAL A 9 -3.03 -1.77 5.59
N VAL A 10 -4.19 -1.29 6.01
CA VAL A 10 -4.68 0.05 5.69
C VAL A 10 -4.37 0.98 6.86
N VAL A 11 -3.70 2.08 6.57
CA VAL A 11 -3.46 3.18 7.51
C VAL A 11 -4.39 4.33 7.18
N GLY A 12 -5.09 4.86 8.18
CA GLY A 12 -6.03 5.96 7.97
C GLY A 12 -6.09 6.96 9.11
N HIS A 13 -6.60 8.15 8.81
CA HIS A 13 -6.93 9.15 9.81
C HIS A 13 -8.35 8.92 10.34
N HIS A 14 -8.62 9.18 11.63
CA HIS A 14 -9.94 8.94 12.24
C HIS A 14 -11.08 9.65 11.52
N THR A 15 -10.85 10.86 10.99
CA THR A 15 -11.84 11.61 10.19
C THR A 15 -12.23 10.92 8.88
N ARG A 16 -11.44 9.95 8.41
CA ARG A 16 -11.68 9.16 7.19
C ARG A 16 -11.91 7.68 7.49
N ARG A 17 -12.28 7.34 8.74
CA ARG A 17 -12.51 5.96 9.19
C ARG A 17 -13.36 5.16 8.22
N ASP A 18 -14.53 5.66 7.82
CA ASP A 18 -15.42 4.92 6.93
C ASP A 18 -14.76 4.57 5.58
N LYS A 19 -13.92 5.47 5.06
CA LYS A 19 -13.16 5.24 3.83
C LYS A 19 -12.09 4.17 4.04
N ALA A 20 -11.34 4.28 5.14
CA ALA A 20 -10.31 3.31 5.53
C ALA A 20 -10.89 1.92 5.79
N THR A 21 -12.02 1.82 6.50
CA THR A 21 -12.72 0.55 6.76
C THR A 21 -13.19 -0.09 5.48
N ARG A 22 -13.85 0.64 4.58
CA ARG A 22 -14.27 0.08 3.28
C ARG A 22 -13.10 -0.44 2.45
N LEU A 23 -11.98 0.29 2.44
CA LEU A 23 -10.77 -0.14 1.75
C LEU A 23 -10.17 -1.39 2.41
N ALA A 24 -10.17 -1.46 3.74
CA ALA A 24 -9.71 -2.63 4.47
C ALA A 24 -10.59 -3.85 4.19
N ASP A 25 -11.91 -3.70 4.20
CA ASP A 25 -12.86 -4.76 3.87
C ASP A 25 -12.65 -5.25 2.42
N GLN A 26 -12.47 -4.32 1.48
CA GLN A 26 -12.20 -4.64 0.07
C GLN A 26 -10.93 -5.47 -0.12
N LEU A 27 -9.90 -5.23 0.69
CA LEU A 27 -8.60 -5.90 0.60
C LEU A 27 -8.42 -7.07 1.57
N GLY A 28 -9.37 -7.30 2.49
CA GLY A 28 -9.17 -8.19 3.64
C GLY A 28 -7.99 -7.75 4.53
N ALA A 29 -7.80 -6.44 4.68
CA ALA A 29 -6.62 -5.86 5.31
C ALA A 29 -6.77 -5.69 6.83
N HIS A 30 -5.64 -5.70 7.54
CA HIS A 30 -5.57 -5.15 8.89
C HIS A 30 -5.80 -3.63 8.85
N LEU A 31 -6.51 -3.05 9.83
CA LEU A 31 -6.83 -1.63 9.84
C LEU A 31 -6.16 -0.92 11.01
N LEU A 32 -5.41 0.13 10.72
CA LEU A 32 -4.79 1.02 11.70
C LEU A 32 -5.30 2.44 11.52
N ILE A 33 -6.13 2.89 12.46
CA ILE A 33 -6.59 4.29 12.52
C ILE A 33 -5.68 5.08 13.47
N ASP A 34 -5.28 6.27 13.04
CA ASP A 34 -4.73 7.30 13.91
C ASP A 34 -5.88 8.04 14.60
N GLU A 35 -6.15 7.66 15.85
CA GLU A 35 -7.19 8.27 16.69
C GLU A 35 -6.76 9.62 17.30
N GLY A 36 -5.46 9.88 17.38
CA GLY A 36 -4.90 10.98 18.17
C GLY A 36 -4.37 12.16 17.37
N ASN A 37 -4.49 12.15 16.04
CA ASN A 37 -3.85 13.11 15.14
C ASN A 37 -2.31 13.12 15.26
N HIS A 38 -1.68 11.96 15.45
CA HIS A 38 -0.22 11.83 15.47
C HIS A 38 0.40 12.00 14.08
N GLY A 39 -0.39 11.82 13.02
CA GLY A 39 0.01 12.03 11.63
C GLY A 39 0.47 10.76 10.91
N ALA A 40 0.67 10.90 9.59
CA ALA A 40 0.91 9.78 8.68
C ALA A 40 2.17 8.97 9.04
N ASN A 41 3.28 9.62 9.37
CA ASN A 41 4.53 8.94 9.73
C ASN A 41 4.37 8.03 10.95
N TRP A 42 3.63 8.48 11.96
CA TRP A 42 3.38 7.70 13.15
C TRP A 42 2.53 6.47 12.83
N ASN A 43 1.48 6.62 12.04
CA ASN A 43 0.62 5.49 11.70
C ASN A 43 1.30 4.48 10.76
N HIS A 44 2.14 4.95 9.83
CA HIS A 44 2.99 4.09 9.01
C HIS A 44 4.01 3.31 9.85
N ARG A 45 4.59 3.92 10.89
CA ARG A 45 5.48 3.21 11.81
C ARG A 45 4.76 2.02 12.47
N ARG A 46 3.52 2.21 12.94
CA ARG A 46 2.71 1.11 13.52
C ARG A 46 2.43 0.01 12.51
N ALA A 47 2.17 0.36 11.25
CA ALA A 47 1.99 -0.61 10.19
C ALA A 47 3.26 -1.42 9.94
N LEU A 48 4.43 -0.79 9.98
CA LEU A 48 5.73 -1.48 9.86
C LEU A 48 6.03 -2.37 11.07
N GLU A 49 5.71 -1.91 12.29
CA GLU A 49 5.85 -2.72 13.51
C GLU A 49 4.99 -3.99 13.42
N TRP A 50 3.72 -3.86 13.00
CA TRP A 50 2.85 -5.01 12.74
C TRP A 50 3.35 -5.91 11.60
N ALA A 51 3.92 -5.31 10.55
CA ALA A 51 4.43 -6.05 9.40
C ALA A 51 5.61 -6.97 9.76
N VAL A 52 6.47 -6.57 10.70
CA VAL A 52 7.60 -7.38 11.19
C VAL A 52 7.14 -8.68 11.86
N GLU A 53 5.92 -8.72 12.39
CA GLU A 53 5.33 -9.92 13.02
C GLU A 53 4.77 -10.91 11.99
N GLN A 54 4.73 -10.56 10.70
CA GLN A 54 4.20 -11.42 9.65
C GLN A 54 5.30 -12.27 9.01
N SER A 55 5.00 -13.53 8.70
CA SER A 55 5.90 -14.44 7.98
C SER A 55 5.91 -14.23 6.46
N CYS A 56 5.29 -13.15 5.96
CA CYS A 56 5.06 -12.91 4.54
C CYS A 56 5.22 -11.42 4.20
N ARG A 57 5.17 -11.09 2.90
CA ARG A 57 5.24 -9.69 2.45
C ARG A 57 3.97 -8.95 2.87
N VAL A 58 4.14 -7.72 3.35
CA VAL A 58 3.03 -6.83 3.72
C VAL A 58 2.98 -5.63 2.78
N VAL A 59 1.77 -5.27 2.37
CA VAL A 59 1.49 -4.06 1.58
C VAL A 59 0.74 -3.07 2.46
N VAL A 60 1.35 -1.90 2.66
CA VAL A 60 0.74 -0.76 3.36
C VAL A 60 -0.01 0.09 2.35
N ALA A 61 -1.29 0.38 2.62
CA ALA A 61 -2.14 1.24 1.80
C ALA A 61 -2.69 2.40 2.64
N GLU A 62 -2.69 3.61 2.10
CA GLU A 62 -3.37 4.74 2.73
C GLU A 62 -4.89 4.67 2.52
N ASP A 63 -5.65 5.29 3.43
CA ASP A 63 -7.11 5.34 3.40
C ASP A 63 -7.72 5.93 2.12
N ASP A 64 -6.90 6.58 1.29
CA ASP A 64 -7.28 7.15 0.01
C ASP A 64 -6.77 6.41 -1.21
N ALA A 65 -6.13 5.26 -1.03
CA ALA A 65 -5.76 4.39 -2.13
C ALA A 65 -6.99 3.96 -2.94
N LEU A 66 -6.81 3.86 -4.26
CA LEU A 66 -7.84 3.42 -5.22
C LEU A 66 -7.35 2.15 -5.93
N PRO A 67 -7.58 0.96 -5.35
CA PRO A 67 -7.17 -0.29 -5.97
C PRO A 67 -7.92 -0.52 -7.29
N VAL A 68 -7.18 -0.86 -8.34
CA VAL A 68 -7.76 -1.31 -9.63
C VAL A 68 -8.36 -2.71 -9.51
N THR A 69 -9.20 -3.10 -10.47
CA THR A 69 -9.73 -4.47 -10.52
C THR A 69 -8.60 -5.51 -10.53
N GLY A 70 -8.69 -6.50 -9.63
CA GLY A 70 -7.67 -7.53 -9.46
C GLY A 70 -6.36 -7.02 -8.85
N PHE A 71 -6.39 -5.92 -8.08
CA PHE A 71 -5.20 -5.32 -7.49
C PHE A 71 -4.35 -6.32 -6.69
N ALA A 72 -4.97 -7.12 -5.82
CA ALA A 72 -4.25 -8.09 -4.99
C ALA A 72 -3.44 -9.10 -5.83
N ASP A 73 -4.03 -9.65 -6.89
CA ASP A 73 -3.34 -10.58 -7.79
C ASP A 73 -2.17 -9.91 -8.52
N LYS A 74 -2.36 -8.67 -8.98
CA LYS A 74 -1.32 -7.89 -9.66
C LYS A 74 -0.16 -7.58 -8.73
N VAL A 75 -0.45 -7.22 -7.48
CA VAL A 75 0.54 -6.99 -6.42
C VAL A 75 1.37 -8.26 -6.21
N SER A 76 0.75 -9.42 -6.03
CA SER A 76 1.47 -10.67 -5.84
C SER A 76 2.43 -10.97 -7.00
N GLY A 77 2.02 -10.70 -8.25
CA GLY A 77 2.90 -10.82 -9.41
C GLY A 77 4.16 -9.95 -9.33
N TRP A 78 4.03 -8.70 -8.89
CA TRP A 78 5.17 -7.80 -8.69
C TRP A 78 6.06 -8.23 -7.52
N LEU A 79 5.47 -8.69 -6.42
CA LEU A 79 6.21 -9.12 -5.23
C LEU A 79 7.02 -10.40 -5.50
N VAL A 80 6.52 -11.32 -6.33
CA VAL A 80 7.29 -12.48 -6.80
C VAL A 80 8.48 -12.05 -7.65
N ARG A 81 8.29 -11.06 -8.53
CA ARG A 81 9.36 -10.58 -9.43
C ARG A 81 10.46 -9.82 -8.69
N PHE A 82 10.12 -9.18 -7.58
CA PHE A 82 11.04 -8.37 -6.78
C PHE A 82 11.01 -8.77 -5.30
N PRO A 83 11.49 -9.98 -4.97
CA PRO A 83 11.33 -10.56 -3.63
C PRO A 83 12.02 -9.72 -2.54
N ASP A 84 13.18 -9.14 -2.86
CA ASP A 84 14.03 -8.40 -1.90
C ASP A 84 13.88 -6.88 -2.02
N ALA A 85 13.13 -6.38 -3.01
CA ALA A 85 12.99 -4.94 -3.21
C ALA A 85 11.82 -4.35 -2.43
N LEU A 86 11.96 -3.11 -1.99
CA LEU A 86 10.82 -2.29 -1.60
C LEU A 86 10.02 -1.92 -2.85
N CYS A 87 8.76 -2.35 -2.92
CA CYS A 87 7.87 -2.07 -4.03
C CYS A 87 6.94 -0.90 -3.67
N SER A 88 6.88 0.12 -4.51
CA SER A 88 5.90 1.20 -4.41
C SER A 88 4.84 1.01 -5.48
N PHE A 89 3.57 1.05 -5.07
CA PHE A 89 2.40 1.05 -5.96
C PHE A 89 1.79 2.45 -6.12
N TYR A 90 2.47 3.47 -5.58
CA TYR A 90 2.06 4.86 -5.70
C TYR A 90 2.47 5.41 -7.07
N LEU A 91 1.48 5.88 -7.82
CA LEU A 91 1.67 6.63 -9.06
C LEU A 91 1.09 8.03 -8.89
N GLY A 92 1.76 8.87 -8.10
CA GLY A 92 1.43 10.28 -8.01
C GLY A 92 1.96 11.07 -9.19
N THR A 93 1.31 12.17 -9.51
CA THR A 93 1.73 13.15 -10.53
C THR A 93 2.71 14.20 -10.00
N GLY A 94 3.05 14.16 -8.72
CA GLY A 94 3.89 15.18 -8.07
C GLY A 94 5.01 14.64 -7.17
N ARG A 95 5.02 13.34 -6.83
CA ARG A 95 6.00 12.75 -5.90
C ARG A 95 6.30 11.28 -6.26
N PRO A 96 7.51 10.79 -5.96
CA PRO A 96 8.69 11.58 -5.59
C PRO A 96 9.19 12.39 -6.81
N PRO A 97 9.53 13.69 -6.67
CA PRO A 97 9.76 14.57 -7.82
C PRO A 97 10.89 14.09 -8.72
N GLN A 98 11.93 13.50 -8.15
CA GLN A 98 13.10 13.00 -8.86
C GLN A 98 12.79 11.88 -9.86
N TYR A 99 11.66 11.18 -9.72
CA TYR A 99 11.26 10.10 -10.62
C TYR A 99 10.10 10.48 -11.53
N GLN A 100 9.47 11.65 -11.38
CA GLN A 100 8.28 12.03 -12.14
C GLN A 100 8.52 12.08 -13.65
N MET A 101 9.67 12.61 -14.10
CA MET A 101 10.00 12.66 -15.53
C MET A 101 10.16 11.26 -16.13
N GLN A 102 10.88 10.37 -15.43
CA GLN A 102 11.08 8.98 -15.86
C GLN A 102 9.77 8.18 -15.87
N ILE A 103 8.89 8.42 -14.89
CA ILE A 103 7.56 7.82 -14.84
C ILE A 103 6.74 8.27 -16.05
N ALA A 104 6.70 9.57 -16.34
CA ALA A 104 5.96 10.12 -17.48
C ALA A 104 6.45 9.57 -18.82
N GLU A 105 7.77 9.50 -19.04
CA GLU A 105 8.37 8.92 -20.24
C GLU A 105 7.94 7.46 -20.45
N ARG A 106 7.97 6.65 -19.39
CA ARG A 106 7.57 5.24 -19.46
C ARG A 106 6.08 5.05 -19.71
N LEU A 107 5.23 5.98 -19.30
CA LEU A 107 3.78 5.95 -19.57
C LEU A 107 3.44 6.31 -21.02
N ILE A 108 4.27 7.12 -21.69
CA ILE A 108 4.05 7.48 -23.11
C ILE A 108 4.43 6.32 -24.04
N VAL A 109 5.43 5.52 -23.66
CA VAL A 109 6.00 4.44 -24.49
C VAL A 109 5.28 3.09 -24.29
N ALA A 110 4.46 2.96 -23.23
CA ALA A 110 3.71 1.75 -22.90
C ALA A 110 2.38 1.64 -23.65
#